data_AF-A0A0K1EQ19-F1
#
_entry.id   AF-A0A0K1EQ19-F1
#
_cell.length_a   1.000
_cell.length_b   1.000
_cell.length_c   1.000
_cell.angle_alpha   90.00
_cell.angle_beta   90.00
_cell.angle_gamma   90.00
#
_symmetry.space_group_name_H-M   'P 1'
#
loop_
_entity.id
_entity.type
_entity.pdbx_description
1 polymer ?
#
loop_
_entity_poly.entity_id
_entity_poly.type
_entity_poly.pdbx_seq_one_letter_code
_entity_poly.pdbx_strand_id
1 'polypeptide(L)'
;MSKRHRKHETVLAERIADAAGFEMFRFVREADETLRATLALQPDLAARKVAYGLWRAGEDTLDPGATGSVKCLGSAWDDDAREDAIRRVVYRHEDELRFAEEGLEVLLGEEPADGDDDDESDDDDESDDDDESDDDDESDDDESDDA
;
A
#
# COMPACT_ATOMS: atom_id res chain seq x y z
N MET A 1 -42.23 9.24 -23.54
CA MET A 1 -41.27 8.17 -23.16
C MET A 1 -40.09 8.84 -22.48
N SER A 2 -40.11 8.89 -21.14
CA SER A 2 -39.10 9.58 -20.35
C SER A 2 -37.80 8.79 -20.40
N LYS A 3 -36.78 9.33 -21.07
CA LYS A 3 -35.40 8.85 -20.96
C LYS A 3 -34.98 9.12 -19.51
N ARG A 4 -35.12 8.11 -18.65
CA ARG A 4 -34.48 8.12 -17.34
C ARG A 4 -32.98 8.17 -17.63
N HIS A 5 -32.37 9.33 -17.44
CA HIS A 5 -30.93 9.39 -17.26
C HIS A 5 -30.65 8.47 -16.06
N ARG A 6 -30.18 7.25 -16.31
CA ARG A 6 -29.46 6.53 -15.27
C ARG A 6 -28.28 7.46 -15.01
N LYS A 7 -28.29 8.15 -13.88
CA LYS A 7 -27.05 8.70 -13.34
C LYS A 7 -26.13 7.48 -13.32
N HIS A 8 -25.05 7.52 -14.09
CA HIS A 8 -24.03 6.50 -13.98
C HIS A 8 -23.59 6.59 -12.53
N GLU A 9 -23.99 5.61 -11.73
CA GLU A 9 -23.54 5.53 -10.36
C GLU A 9 -22.08 5.12 -10.45
N THR A 10 -21.22 6.02 -9.98
CA THR A 10 -19.77 5.85 -10.00
C THR A 10 -19.31 5.56 -8.58
N VAL A 11 -18.44 4.56 -8.46
CA VAL A 11 -17.74 4.24 -7.22
C VAL A 11 -16.32 4.77 -7.34
N LEU A 12 -15.92 5.57 -6.36
CA LEU A 12 -14.59 6.14 -6.26
C LEU A 12 -13.72 5.26 -5.37
N ALA A 13 -12.55 4.88 -5.84
CA ALA A 13 -11.51 4.26 -5.03
C ALA A 13 -10.52 5.34 -4.56
N GLU A 14 -10.59 5.72 -3.28
CA GLU A 14 -9.75 6.77 -2.69
C GLU A 14 -8.67 6.15 -1.81
N ARG A 15 -7.42 6.60 -1.96
CA ARG A 15 -6.32 6.26 -1.04
C ARG A 15 -6.53 6.95 0.30
N ILE A 16 -6.35 6.23 1.40
CA ILE A 16 -6.60 6.75 2.76
C ILE A 16 -5.36 6.77 3.64
N ALA A 17 -4.53 5.73 3.59
CA ALA A 17 -3.29 5.67 4.38
C ALA A 17 -2.42 4.50 3.93
N ASP A 18 -1.13 4.59 4.26
CA ASP A 18 -0.20 3.49 4.22
C ASP A 18 0.05 3.00 5.65
N ALA A 19 -0.15 1.71 5.91
CA ALA A 19 0.02 1.13 7.24
C ALA A 19 0.70 -0.23 7.13
N ALA A 20 1.84 -0.39 7.83
CA ALA A 20 2.57 -1.66 7.90
C ALA A 20 2.92 -2.27 6.52
N GLY A 21 3.20 -1.43 5.52
CA GLY A 21 3.49 -1.87 4.14
C GLY A 21 2.25 -2.21 3.32
N PHE A 22 1.06 -1.89 3.80
CA PHE A 22 -0.19 -1.95 3.03
C PHE A 22 -0.63 -0.56 2.61
N GLU A 23 -0.92 -0.38 1.33
CA GLU A 23 -1.66 0.76 0.82
C GLU A 23 -3.16 0.51 1.00
N MET A 24 -3.84 1.39 1.73
CA MET A 24 -5.28 1.27 1.98
C MET A 24 -6.09 2.20 1.07
N PHE A 25 -7.16 1.64 0.53
CA PHE A 25 -8.13 2.29 -0.32
C PHE A 25 -9.53 2.12 0.24
N ARG A 26 -10.37 3.13 0.13
CA ARG A 26 -11.80 3.02 0.41
C ARG A 26 -12.60 3.19 -0.87
N PHE A 27 -13.64 2.39 -1.01
CA PHE A 27 -14.61 2.51 -2.08
C PHE A 27 -15.82 3.27 -1.57
N VAL A 28 -16.05 4.47 -2.08
CA VAL A 28 -17.20 5.31 -1.73
C VAL A 28 -18.08 5.53 -2.94
N ARG A 29 -19.40 5.60 -2.72
CA ARG A 29 -20.33 5.93 -3.79
C ARG A 29 -20.36 7.43 -4.00
N GLU A 30 -20.09 7.89 -5.21
CA GLU A 30 -20.02 9.33 -5.52
C GLU A 30 -21.32 10.08 -5.17
N ALA A 31 -22.47 9.42 -5.35
CA ALA A 31 -23.77 10.05 -5.20
C ALA A 31 -24.14 10.45 -3.75
N ASP A 32 -23.59 9.75 -2.76
CA ASP A 32 -24.00 9.86 -1.36
C ASP A 32 -22.86 9.65 -0.34
N GLU A 33 -21.63 9.52 -0.82
CA GLU A 33 -20.41 9.31 -0.04
C GLU A 33 -20.47 8.07 0.88
N THR A 34 -21.39 7.13 0.64
CA THR A 34 -21.49 5.92 1.45
C THR A 34 -20.30 5.01 1.18
N LEU A 35 -19.59 4.64 2.25
CA LEU A 35 -18.54 3.63 2.23
C LEU A 35 -19.13 2.25 1.87
N ARG A 36 -18.58 1.62 0.85
CA ARG A 36 -18.96 0.28 0.38
C ARG A 36 -18.01 -0.79 0.87
N ALA A 37 -16.71 -0.54 0.75
CA ALA A 37 -15.68 -1.46 1.16
C ALA A 37 -14.35 -0.73 1.38
N THR A 38 -13.47 -1.38 2.12
CA THR A 38 -12.07 -0.99 2.28
C THR A 38 -11.19 -2.08 1.70
N LEU A 39 -10.15 -1.70 0.99
CA LEU A 39 -9.18 -2.58 0.35
C LEU A 39 -7.79 -2.23 0.85
N ALA A 40 -7.05 -3.22 1.36
CA ALA A 40 -5.62 -3.10 1.62
C ALA A 40 -4.86 -3.86 0.53
N LEU A 41 -3.83 -3.24 -0.02
CA LEU A 41 -2.93 -3.82 -1.02
C LEU A 41 -1.50 -3.84 -0.48
N GLN A 42 -0.82 -4.96 -0.57
CA GLN A 42 0.60 -5.08 -0.25
C GLN A 42 1.35 -5.64 -1.46
N PRO A 43 2.13 -4.82 -2.17
CA PRO A 43 2.92 -5.27 -3.30
C PRO A 43 4.11 -6.11 -2.82
N ASP A 44 4.30 -7.27 -3.46
CA ASP A 44 5.50 -8.09 -3.38
C ASP A 44 6.12 -8.16 -4.78
N LEU A 45 7.04 -7.22 -5.05
CA LEU A 45 7.71 -7.09 -6.33
C LEU A 45 8.65 -8.27 -6.63
N ALA A 46 9.22 -8.89 -5.60
CA ALA A 46 10.07 -10.06 -5.75
C ALA A 46 9.27 -11.28 -6.26
N ALA A 47 8.07 -11.50 -5.69
CA ALA A 47 7.18 -12.57 -6.14
C ALA A 47 6.27 -12.16 -7.33
N ARG A 48 6.32 -10.90 -7.77
CA ARG A 48 5.43 -10.29 -8.77
C ARG A 48 3.95 -10.48 -8.45
N LYS A 49 3.59 -10.26 -7.18
CA LYS A 49 2.23 -10.41 -6.66
C LYS A 49 1.85 -9.18 -5.86
N VAL A 50 0.55 -8.97 -5.71
CA VAL A 50 -0.03 -7.99 -4.79
C VAL A 50 -0.97 -8.76 -3.89
N ALA A 51 -0.62 -8.87 -2.62
CA ALA A 51 -1.53 -9.41 -1.62
C ALA A 51 -2.63 -8.39 -1.33
N TYR A 52 -3.84 -8.86 -1.04
CA TYR A 52 -4.94 -7.98 -0.71
C TYR A 52 -5.80 -8.51 0.44
N GLY A 53 -6.40 -7.58 1.16
CA GLY A 53 -7.50 -7.79 2.09
C GLY A 53 -8.65 -6.85 1.75
N LEU A 54 -9.88 -7.36 1.75
CA LEU A 54 -11.10 -6.62 1.44
C LEU A 54 -12.07 -6.72 2.63
N TRP A 55 -12.54 -5.57 3.09
CA TRP A 55 -13.55 -5.44 4.15
C TRP A 55 -14.80 -4.81 3.57
N ARG A 56 -15.94 -5.48 3.65
CA ARG A 56 -17.23 -4.95 3.21
C ARG A 56 -17.86 -4.13 4.33
N ALA A 57 -18.27 -2.91 4.00
CA ALA A 57 -18.81 -1.99 4.97
C ALA A 57 -20.07 -2.56 5.65
N GLY A 58 -20.07 -2.57 6.99
CA GLY A 58 -21.19 -3.05 7.80
C GLY A 58 -21.25 -4.57 8.00
N GLU A 59 -20.43 -5.35 7.30
CA GLU A 59 -20.34 -6.81 7.48
C GLU A 59 -19.02 -7.21 8.14
N ASP A 60 -17.90 -6.67 7.63
CA ASP A 60 -16.56 -7.03 8.07
C ASP A 60 -15.99 -5.90 8.95
N THR A 61 -15.75 -6.16 10.24
CA THR A 61 -15.33 -5.13 11.22
C THR A 61 -14.00 -5.38 11.90
N LEU A 62 -13.53 -6.63 11.96
CA LEU A 62 -12.27 -7.02 12.61
C LEU A 62 -11.32 -7.69 11.62
N ASP A 63 -11.83 -8.62 10.83
CA ASP A 63 -11.07 -9.40 9.86
C ASP A 63 -11.55 -9.09 8.43
N PRO A 64 -10.66 -9.17 7.43
CA PRO A 64 -11.05 -9.03 6.03
C PRO A 64 -11.99 -10.16 5.63
N GLY A 65 -13.14 -9.81 5.05
CA GLY A 65 -14.11 -10.78 4.52
C GLY A 65 -13.58 -11.56 3.31
N ALA A 66 -12.63 -10.98 2.58
CA ALA A 66 -11.89 -11.67 1.54
C ALA A 66 -10.40 -11.30 1.55
N THR A 67 -9.54 -12.30 1.38
CA THR A 67 -8.09 -12.10 1.21
C THR A 67 -7.59 -12.89 0.01
N GLY A 68 -6.46 -12.47 -0.55
CA GLY A 68 -5.84 -13.21 -1.63
C GLY A 68 -4.63 -12.51 -2.22
N SER A 69 -4.29 -12.91 -3.44
CA SER A 69 -3.31 -12.19 -4.24
C SER A 69 -3.74 -12.09 -5.71
N VAL A 70 -3.24 -11.04 -6.35
CA VAL A 70 -3.31 -10.82 -7.80
C VAL A 70 -1.89 -10.72 -8.36
N LYS A 71 -1.73 -10.98 -9.66
CA LYS A 71 -0.44 -10.81 -10.33
C LYS A 71 -0.14 -9.31 -10.48
N CYS A 72 1.10 -8.91 -10.21
CA CYS A 72 1.59 -7.57 -10.57
C CYS A 72 2.04 -7.60 -12.04
N LEU A 73 1.51 -6.70 -12.88
CA LEU A 73 1.92 -6.61 -14.29
C LEU A 73 3.16 -5.73 -14.51
N GLY A 74 3.49 -4.87 -13.55
CA GLY A 74 4.65 -3.99 -13.61
C GLY A 74 5.91 -4.62 -13.04
N SER A 75 7.06 -4.06 -13.43
CA SER A 75 8.32 -4.25 -12.72
C SER A 75 8.47 -3.31 -11.52
N ALA A 76 7.64 -2.26 -11.45
CA ALA A 76 7.60 -1.27 -10.39
C ALA A 76 6.14 -1.11 -9.89
N TRP A 77 6.02 -0.50 -8.71
CA TRP A 77 4.74 -0.27 -8.04
C TRP A 77 4.31 1.20 -8.23
N ASP A 78 3.94 1.50 -9.46
CA ASP A 78 3.47 2.82 -9.90
C ASP A 78 1.94 2.86 -9.97
N ASP A 79 1.37 4.02 -10.30
CA ASP A 79 -0.08 4.24 -10.33
C ASP A 79 -0.81 3.32 -11.32
N ASP A 80 -0.23 3.03 -12.48
CA ASP A 80 -0.78 2.05 -13.41
C ASP A 80 -0.86 0.64 -12.78
N ALA A 81 0.15 0.25 -11.99
CA ALA A 81 0.18 -1.05 -11.32
C ALA A 81 -0.84 -1.10 -10.16
N ARG A 82 -1.01 0.01 -9.44
CA ARG A 82 -2.05 0.18 -8.41
C ARG A 82 -3.45 0.06 -9.01
N GLU A 83 -3.72 0.84 -10.05
CA GLU A 83 -5.02 0.86 -10.72
C GLU A 83 -5.39 -0.54 -11.27
N ASP A 84 -4.44 -1.21 -11.93
CA ASP A 84 -4.64 -2.57 -12.44
C ASP A 84 -4.91 -3.58 -11.32
N ALA A 85 -4.19 -3.49 -10.19
CA ALA A 85 -4.42 -4.34 -9.03
C ALA A 85 -5.81 -4.12 -8.43
N ILE A 86 -6.21 -2.86 -8.22
CA ILE A 86 -7.54 -2.48 -7.70
C ILE A 86 -8.62 -3.03 -8.63
N ARG A 87 -8.51 -2.79 -9.94
CA ARG A 87 -9.48 -3.27 -10.93
C ARG A 87 -9.61 -4.80 -10.93
N ARG A 88 -8.50 -5.53 -10.77
CA ARG A 88 -8.55 -7.00 -10.69
C ARG A 88 -9.23 -7.52 -9.43
N VAL A 89 -8.95 -6.90 -8.29
CA VAL A 89 -9.60 -7.29 -7.02
C VAL A 89 -11.09 -6.99 -7.12
N VAL A 90 -11.45 -5.79 -7.60
CA VAL A 90 -12.86 -5.42 -7.82
C VAL A 90 -13.54 -6.38 -8.79
N TYR A 91 -12.93 -6.70 -9.93
CA TYR A 91 -13.50 -7.63 -10.90
C TYR A 91 -13.72 -9.02 -10.30
N ARG A 92 -12.77 -9.51 -9.49
CA ARG A 92 -12.93 -10.81 -8.80
C ARG A 92 -14.10 -10.82 -7.81
N HIS A 93 -14.42 -9.68 -7.21
CA HIS A 93 -15.44 -9.53 -6.17
C HIS A 93 -16.65 -8.69 -6.65
N GLU A 94 -16.88 -8.60 -7.96
CA GLU A 94 -17.89 -7.69 -8.54
C GLU A 94 -19.31 -7.99 -8.05
N ASP A 95 -19.65 -9.28 -7.90
CA ASP A 95 -20.94 -9.77 -7.41
C ASP A 95 -21.17 -9.38 -5.94
N GLU A 96 -20.11 -9.48 -5.13
CA GLU A 96 -20.16 -9.19 -3.70
C GLU A 96 -20.23 -7.68 -3.43
N LEU A 97 -19.48 -6.91 -4.22
CA LEU A 97 -19.41 -5.46 -4.13
C LEU A 97 -20.59 -4.76 -4.83
N ARG A 98 -21.33 -5.51 -5.66
CA ARG A 98 -22.41 -5.03 -6.54
C ARG A 98 -21.97 -3.91 -7.49
N PHE A 99 -20.68 -3.90 -7.83
CA PHE A 99 -20.11 -2.95 -8.79
C PHE A 99 -20.41 -3.31 -10.24
N ALA A 100 -21.01 -4.47 -10.53
CA ALA A 100 -21.37 -4.87 -11.89
C ALA A 100 -22.35 -3.90 -12.61
N GLU A 101 -23.14 -3.13 -11.85
CA GLU A 101 -24.07 -2.12 -12.38
C GLU A 101 -23.53 -0.69 -12.32
N GLU A 102 -22.44 -0.46 -11.57
CA GLU A 102 -21.86 0.84 -11.24
C GLU A 102 -20.45 0.96 -11.87
N GLY A 103 -20.10 2.10 -12.47
CA GLY A 103 -18.74 2.27 -13.02
C GLY A 103 -17.72 2.41 -11.89
N LEU A 104 -16.54 1.76 -11.99
CA LEU A 104 -15.43 2.00 -11.06
C LEU A 104 -14.51 3.10 -11.62
N GLU A 105 -14.34 4.15 -10.84
CA GLU A 105 -13.34 5.20 -11.06
C GLU A 105 -12.30 5.15 -9.93
N VAL A 106 -11.03 5.10 -10.29
CA VAL A 106 -9.93 5.00 -9.33
C VAL A 106 -9.29 6.37 -9.19
N LEU A 107 -9.37 6.97 -8.01
CA LEU A 107 -8.78 8.26 -7.68
C LEU A 107 -7.55 8.03 -6.81
N LEU A 108 -6.42 7.83 -7.48
CA LEU A 108 -5.11 7.86 -6.83
C LEU A 108 -4.81 9.35 -6.60
N GLY A 109 -5.08 9.85 -5.39
CA GLY A 109 -4.81 11.24 -5.04
C GLY A 109 -3.36 11.63 -5.34
N GLU A 110 -3.10 12.93 -5.56
CA GLU A 110 -1.73 13.46 -5.63
C GLU A 110 -0.97 13.01 -4.37
N GLU A 111 0.22 12.43 -4.56
CA GLU A 111 1.17 12.22 -3.46
C GLU A 111 1.23 13.51 -2.64
N PRO A 112 1.19 13.46 -1.29
CA PRO A 112 1.53 14.64 -0.53
C PRO A 112 2.93 15.01 -0.99
N ALA A 113 3.07 16.12 -1.73
CA ALA A 113 4.36 16.63 -2.14
C ALA A 113 5.22 16.60 -0.89
N ASP A 114 6.26 15.75 -0.92
CA ASP A 114 7.20 15.58 0.18
C ASP A 114 7.45 16.97 0.76
N GLY A 115 7.04 17.14 2.01
CA GLY A 115 7.36 18.33 2.76
C GLY A 115 8.87 18.45 2.65
N ASP A 116 9.29 19.54 2.02
CA ASP A 116 10.62 20.08 2.06
C ASP A 116 10.92 20.36 3.55
N ASP A 117 11.28 19.30 4.27
CA ASP A 117 11.84 19.34 5.61
C ASP A 117 13.31 19.75 5.41
N ASP A 118 13.50 20.99 4.96
CA ASP A 118 14.75 21.73 5.06
C ASP A 118 14.96 22.07 6.56
N ASP A 119 15.14 21.02 7.37
CA ASP A 119 15.70 21.11 8.71
C ASP A 119 17.21 20.98 8.58
N GLU A 120 17.83 22.02 8.03
CA GLU A 120 19.27 22.27 8.12
C GLU A 120 19.61 22.70 9.56
N SER A 121 19.45 21.78 10.51
CA SER A 121 20.03 21.93 11.86
C SER A 121 21.55 21.72 11.79
N ASP A 122 22.26 22.76 11.36
CA ASP A 122 23.72 22.91 11.47
C ASP A 122 24.05 23.29 12.93
N ASP A 123 24.29 22.29 13.78
CA ASP A 123 24.90 22.48 15.10
C ASP A 123 25.84 21.28 15.35
N ASP A 124 26.90 21.19 14.54
CA ASP A 124 28.03 20.29 14.76
C ASP A 124 29.02 20.99 15.72
N ASP A 125 28.71 20.91 17.01
CA ASP A 125 29.61 21.25 18.12
C ASP A 125 30.60 20.09 18.33
N GLU A 126 31.68 20.10 17.54
CA GLU A 126 32.75 19.11 17.62
C GLU A 126 33.62 19.36 18.87
N SER A 127 33.15 18.87 20.01
CA SER A 127 33.93 18.77 21.24
C SER A 127 35.01 17.69 21.08
N ASP A 128 36.21 18.17 20.77
CA ASP A 128 37.51 17.49 20.83
C ASP A 128 37.83 17.14 22.29
N ASP A 129 37.72 15.87 22.71
CA ASP A 129 38.57 15.29 23.78
C ASP A 129 38.42 13.76 23.91
N ASP A 130 39.46 13.17 24.51
CA ASP A 130 39.67 11.77 24.92
C ASP A 130 40.03 10.80 23.78
N ASP A 131 41.32 10.63 23.44
CA ASP A 131 42.35 9.95 24.26
C ASP A 131 41.78 8.64 24.80
N GLU A 132 42.22 7.49 24.28
CA GLU A 132 42.87 6.41 25.04
C GLU A 132 43.48 5.43 24.04
N SER A 133 44.80 5.25 24.12
CA SER A 133 45.55 4.25 23.39
C SER A 133 45.41 2.91 24.11
N ASP A 134 45.10 1.83 23.39
CA ASP A 134 45.40 0.47 23.88
C ASP A 134 45.99 -0.35 22.74
N ASP A 135 47.32 -0.38 22.77
CA ASP A 135 48.22 -1.30 22.08
C ASP A 135 48.18 -2.62 22.87
N ASP A 136 47.69 -3.71 22.29
CA ASP A 136 48.00 -5.09 22.71
C ASP A 136 47.22 -6.05 21.79
N ASP A 137 47.69 -7.19 21.34
CA ASP A 137 49.00 -7.80 21.13
C ASP A 137 48.63 -9.04 20.29
N GLU A 138 49.49 -9.41 19.35
CA GLU A 138 49.21 -10.48 18.39
C GLU A 138 49.26 -11.85 19.09
N SER A 139 48.27 -12.71 18.86
CA SER A 139 48.40 -14.13 19.18
C SER A 139 47.76 -15.00 18.11
N ASP A 140 48.65 -15.36 17.19
CA ASP A 140 48.69 -16.56 16.35
C ASP A 140 48.52 -17.83 17.19
N ASP A 141 47.60 -18.73 16.82
CA ASP A 141 47.58 -20.19 17.05
C ASP A 141 46.15 -20.69 16.73
N ASP A 142 45.85 -21.84 16.14
CA ASP A 142 46.57 -22.92 15.44
C ASP A 142 45.45 -23.87 14.94
N GLU A 143 45.81 -24.71 13.99
CA GLU A 143 45.00 -25.68 13.25
C GLU A 143 44.11 -26.64 14.07
N SER A 144 43.07 -27.18 13.43
CA SER A 144 42.65 -28.62 13.41
C SER A 144 41.25 -28.69 12.75
N ASP A 145 41.09 -28.94 11.45
CA ASP A 145 41.24 -30.21 10.70
C ASP A 145 40.44 -31.40 11.27
N ASP A 146 39.40 -31.76 10.49
CA ASP A 146 38.91 -33.10 10.12
C ASP A 146 38.79 -34.23 11.17
N ALA A 147 37.55 -34.62 11.48
CA ALA A 147 37.04 -36.02 11.47
C ALA A 147 35.57 -36.12 11.94
#